data_AF-A0A5C4PSS1-F1
#
_entry.id   AF-A0A5C4PSS1-F1
#
_cell.length_a   1.000
_cell.length_b   1.000
_cell.length_c   1.000
_cell.angle_alpha   90.00
_cell.angle_beta   90.00
_cell.angle_gamma   90.00
#
_symmetry.space_group_name_H-M   'P 1'
#
loop_
_entity.id
_entity.type
_entity.pdbx_description
1 polymer ?
#
loop_
_entity_poly.entity_id
_entity_poly.type
_entity_poly.pdbx_seq_one_letter_code
_entity_poly.pdbx_strand_id
1 'polypeptide(L)'
;MLYYAKKQTLEPVRKNILNAFLKIFRLESINTSDDRPYTKKKLIESIREKDIEKYDELNLNLYNWSIGIIQGKINEVWNNIKVYIPTLLAIFKKTISASSDFINNDNPEIFAEDVEILAPTNYYKEDGLEIEITSVHAVKGQTHCATLYLESFFQQDGRGTNAKSYESQRLKDQFLGIQLQSTVKDRVKQSAKMAYVGFSRPTDLLCIAIHKDRFDNHLDMIDENIWEIKFVT
;
A
#
# COMPACT_ATOMS: atom_id res chain seq x y z
N MET A 1 29.40 -27.99 -8.70
CA MET A 1 28.78 -27.84 -7.36
C MET A 1 29.24 -26.48 -6.83
N LEU A 2 28.53 -25.40 -7.17
CA LEU A 2 28.81 -24.05 -6.67
C LEU A 2 27.51 -23.51 -6.09
N TYR A 3 27.61 -23.26 -4.80
CA TYR A 3 26.57 -22.92 -3.84
C TYR A 3 25.91 -21.59 -4.26
N TYR A 4 24.59 -21.61 -4.48
CA TYR A 4 23.82 -20.40 -4.77
C TYR A 4 23.67 -19.60 -3.47
N ALA A 5 24.61 -18.69 -3.21
CA ALA A 5 24.47 -17.69 -2.16
C ALA A 5 23.25 -16.80 -2.47
N LYS A 6 22.52 -16.41 -1.41
CA LYS A 6 21.35 -15.50 -1.38
C LYS A 6 21.29 -14.60 -2.63
N LYS A 7 20.31 -14.85 -3.53
CA LYS A 7 20.03 -13.97 -4.67
C LYS A 7 19.57 -12.61 -4.14
N GLN A 8 20.49 -11.66 -3.96
CA GLN A 8 20.10 -10.24 -3.99
C GLN A 8 19.69 -9.94 -5.43
N THR A 9 18.38 -9.92 -5.69
CA THR A 9 17.85 -9.60 -7.03
C THR A 9 17.80 -8.07 -7.20
N LEU A 10 17.82 -7.60 -8.45
CA LEU A 10 17.81 -6.17 -8.76
C LEU A 10 16.48 -5.48 -8.37
N GLU A 11 15.39 -6.25 -8.34
CA GLU A 11 14.04 -5.71 -8.14
C GLU A 11 13.82 -5.08 -6.75
N PRO A 12 14.19 -5.73 -5.62
CA PRO A 12 14.15 -5.10 -4.30
C PRO A 12 14.92 -3.79 -4.24
N VAL A 13 16.15 -3.76 -4.78
CA VAL A 13 17.01 -2.57 -4.77
C VAL A 13 16.37 -1.44 -5.57
N ARG A 14 15.90 -1.73 -6.79
CA ARG A 14 15.15 -0.76 -7.61
C ARG A 14 13.93 -0.21 -6.89
N LYS A 15 13.15 -1.07 -6.21
CA LYS A 15 11.97 -0.65 -5.43
C LYS A 15 12.36 0.30 -4.30
N ASN A 16 13.47 0.05 -3.62
CA ASN A 16 13.94 0.89 -2.51
C ASN A 16 14.40 2.27 -2.99
N ILE A 17 15.15 2.35 -4.09
CA ILE A 17 15.54 3.64 -4.69
C ILE A 17 14.30 4.45 -5.08
N LEU A 18 13.32 3.81 -5.72
CA LEU A 18 12.06 4.48 -6.09
C LEU A 18 11.27 4.94 -4.86
N ASN A 19 11.28 4.18 -3.76
CA ASN A 19 10.65 4.61 -2.50
C ASN A 19 11.31 5.87 -1.94
N ALA A 20 12.64 5.99 -2.03
CA ALA A 20 13.36 7.19 -1.61
C ALA A 20 12.93 8.42 -2.44
N PHE A 21 12.81 8.27 -3.76
CA PHE A 21 12.28 9.34 -4.62
C PHE A 21 10.85 9.74 -4.26
N LEU A 22 9.97 8.76 -3.98
CA LEU A 22 8.60 9.07 -3.54
C LEU A 22 8.57 9.79 -2.18
N LYS A 23 9.50 9.48 -1.27
CA LYS A 23 9.63 10.20 0.01
C LYS A 23 10.04 11.66 -0.24
N ILE A 24 11.02 11.90 -1.12
CA ILE A 24 11.41 13.25 -1.54
C ILE A 24 10.22 14.00 -2.15
N PHE A 25 9.44 13.36 -3.03
CA PHE A 25 8.26 13.98 -3.64
C PHE A 25 7.23 14.41 -2.60
N ARG A 26 7.00 13.60 -1.57
CA ARG A 26 6.11 13.96 -0.47
C ARG A 26 6.62 15.17 0.32
N LEU A 27 7.92 15.21 0.61
CA LEU A 27 8.53 16.35 1.32
C LEU A 27 8.44 17.64 0.49
N GLU A 28 8.68 17.56 -0.82
CA GLU A 28 8.60 18.71 -1.74
C GLU A 28 7.17 19.06 -2.19
N SER A 29 6.16 18.39 -1.62
CA SER A 29 4.73 18.54 -1.97
C SER A 29 4.48 18.41 -3.48
N ILE A 30 5.01 17.33 -4.07
CA ILE A 30 4.83 16.96 -5.47
C ILE A 30 3.75 15.89 -5.55
N ASN A 31 2.56 16.31 -5.98
CA ASN A 31 1.40 15.45 -6.17
C ASN A 31 1.07 15.28 -7.64
N THR A 32 0.28 14.25 -7.95
CA THR A 32 -0.30 14.03 -9.27
C THR A 32 -1.34 15.11 -9.58
N SER A 33 -1.84 15.17 -10.82
CA SER A 33 -2.83 16.17 -11.24
C SER A 33 -4.15 16.12 -10.45
N ASP A 34 -4.48 14.97 -9.86
CA ASP A 34 -5.61 14.76 -8.94
C ASP A 34 -5.26 15.02 -7.46
N ASP A 35 -4.16 15.73 -7.19
CA ASP A 35 -3.64 16.06 -5.86
C ASP A 35 -3.36 14.85 -4.95
N ARG A 36 -3.01 13.71 -5.56
CA ARG A 36 -2.65 12.49 -4.83
C ARG A 36 -1.14 12.29 -4.77
N PRO A 37 -0.62 11.62 -3.72
CA PRO A 37 0.78 11.21 -3.70
C PRO A 37 1.11 10.27 -4.86
N TYR A 38 2.32 10.41 -5.42
CA TYR A 38 2.81 9.53 -6.47
C TYR A 38 2.99 8.08 -5.99
N THR A 39 2.65 7.13 -6.86
CA THR A 39 3.08 5.73 -6.75
C THR A 39 4.28 5.48 -7.66
N LYS A 40 5.03 4.39 -7.46
CA LYS A 40 6.17 4.03 -8.33
C LYS A 40 5.78 3.99 -9.81
N LYS A 41 4.62 3.37 -10.09
CA LYS A 41 4.08 3.27 -11.45
C LYS A 41 3.76 4.65 -12.02
N LYS A 42 2.96 5.45 -11.29
CA LYS A 42 2.60 6.81 -11.72
C LYS A 42 3.82 7.71 -11.91
N LEU A 43 4.85 7.61 -11.07
CA LEU A 43 6.09 8.36 -11.20
C LEU A 43 6.76 8.07 -12.55
N ILE A 44 6.98 6.78 -12.83
CA ILE A 44 7.63 6.34 -14.07
C ILE A 44 6.81 6.72 -15.30
N GLU A 45 5.48 6.55 -15.26
CA GLU A 45 4.58 6.95 -16.33
C GLU A 45 4.61 8.46 -16.57
N SER A 46 4.54 9.27 -15.52
CA SER A 46 4.59 10.73 -15.64
C SER A 46 5.92 11.26 -16.17
N ILE A 47 7.05 10.64 -15.83
CA ILE A 47 8.34 11.02 -16.41
C ILE A 47 8.35 10.70 -17.90
N ARG A 48 7.90 9.49 -18.28
CA ARG A 48 7.81 9.07 -19.69
C ARG A 48 6.93 9.99 -20.54
N GLU A 49 5.82 10.45 -19.98
CA GLU A 49 4.88 11.36 -20.65
C GLU A 49 5.44 12.78 -20.79
N LYS A 50 6.25 13.24 -19.83
CA LYS A 50 6.86 14.58 -19.84
C LYS A 50 8.09 14.66 -20.72
N ASP A 51 8.96 13.64 -20.64
CA ASP A 51 10.26 13.61 -21.29
C ASP A 51 10.76 12.17 -21.42
N ILE A 52 10.78 11.67 -22.66
CA ILE A 52 11.19 10.29 -22.97
C ILE A 52 12.69 10.06 -22.72
N GLU A 53 13.53 11.06 -22.97
CA GLU A 53 14.98 10.96 -22.75
C GLU A 53 15.28 10.86 -21.26
N LYS A 54 14.57 11.65 -20.43
CA LYS A 54 14.66 11.55 -18.96
C LYS A 54 14.13 10.24 -18.41
N TYR A 55 13.13 9.65 -19.06
CA TYR A 55 12.67 8.30 -18.71
C TYR A 55 13.74 7.23 -18.97
N ASP A 56 14.41 7.29 -20.12
CA ASP A 56 15.49 6.36 -20.45
C ASP A 56 16.71 6.57 -19.52
N GLU A 57 17.07 7.82 -19.26
CA GLU A 57 18.12 8.21 -18.30
C GLU A 57 17.82 7.64 -16.90
N LEU A 58 16.60 7.82 -16.40
CA LEU A 58 16.20 7.27 -15.10
C LEU A 58 16.28 5.74 -15.07
N ASN A 59 15.85 5.05 -16.13
CA ASN A 59 15.90 3.60 -16.17
C ASN A 59 17.33 3.06 -16.20
N LEU A 60 18.22 3.70 -16.96
CA LEU A 60 19.65 3.38 -16.98
C LEU A 60 20.28 3.61 -15.61
N ASN A 61 19.98 4.75 -14.98
CA ASN A 61 20.45 5.07 -13.64
C ASN A 61 19.97 4.05 -12.60
N LEU A 62 18.67 3.71 -12.59
CA LEU A 62 18.11 2.69 -11.70
C LEU A 62 18.78 1.33 -11.89
N TYR A 63 19.09 0.94 -13.13
CA TYR A 63 19.83 -0.29 -13.41
C TYR A 63 21.26 -0.24 -12.83
N ASN A 64 22.01 0.81 -13.14
CA ASN A 64 23.39 0.99 -12.69
C ASN A 64 23.50 1.07 -11.17
N TRP A 65 22.61 1.83 -10.52
CA TRP A 65 22.55 1.93 -9.06
C TRP A 65 22.20 0.59 -8.41
N SER A 66 21.27 -0.16 -9.00
CA SER A 66 20.89 -1.48 -8.47
C SER A 66 22.07 -2.47 -8.55
N ILE A 67 22.81 -2.46 -9.66
CA ILE A 67 24.03 -3.28 -9.82
C ILE A 67 25.12 -2.81 -8.85
N GLY A 68 25.35 -1.50 -8.71
CA GLY A 68 26.38 -0.95 -7.84
C GLY A 68 26.15 -1.30 -6.37
N ILE A 69 24.90 -1.27 -5.89
CA ILE A 69 24.55 -1.68 -4.52
C ILE A 69 24.82 -3.18 -4.31
N ILE A 70 24.42 -4.04 -5.25
CA ILE A 70 24.69 -5.49 -5.18
C ILE A 70 26.21 -5.77 -5.19
N GLN A 71 26.99 -4.94 -5.88
CA GLN A 71 28.45 -5.00 -5.89
C GLN A 71 29.11 -4.38 -4.63
N GLY A 72 28.33 -3.90 -3.66
CA GLY A 72 28.84 -3.29 -2.42
C GLY A 72 29.33 -1.85 -2.57
N LYS A 73 29.12 -1.20 -3.71
CA LYS A 73 29.54 0.19 -4.00
C LYS A 73 28.52 1.22 -3.49
N ILE A 74 28.05 1.04 -2.25
CA ILE A 74 26.90 1.78 -1.70
C ILE A 74 27.13 3.29 -1.69
N ASN A 75 28.29 3.74 -1.20
CA ASN A 75 28.61 5.18 -1.09
C ASN A 75 28.70 5.87 -2.46
N GLU A 76 29.26 5.20 -3.46
CA GLU A 76 29.35 5.71 -4.83
C GLU A 76 27.95 5.86 -5.43
N VAL A 77 27.10 4.83 -5.29
CA VAL A 77 25.71 4.87 -5.74
C VAL A 77 24.94 5.98 -5.03
N TRP A 78 25.13 6.14 -3.72
CA TRP A 78 24.46 7.18 -2.94
C TRP A 78 24.82 8.58 -3.43
N ASN A 79 26.10 8.84 -3.67
CA ASN A 79 26.56 10.11 -4.25
C ASN A 79 25.96 10.33 -5.65
N ASN A 80 25.90 9.30 -6.49
CA ASN A 80 25.30 9.40 -7.81
C ASN A 80 23.79 9.69 -7.74
N ILE A 81 23.07 9.09 -6.79
CA ILE A 81 21.65 9.39 -6.55
C ILE A 81 21.49 10.85 -6.10
N LYS A 82 22.29 11.32 -5.14
CA LYS A 82 22.28 12.71 -4.66
C LYS A 82 22.46 13.72 -5.80
N VAL A 83 23.42 13.47 -6.68
CA VAL A 83 23.69 14.31 -7.86
C VAL A 83 22.51 14.30 -8.85
N TYR A 84 21.77 13.20 -8.94
CA TYR A 84 20.63 13.08 -9.86
C TYR A 84 19.33 13.74 -9.35
N ILE A 85 19.13 13.87 -8.03
CA ILE A 85 17.88 14.39 -7.46
C ILE A 85 17.48 15.78 -8.02
N PRO A 86 18.38 16.77 -8.15
CA PRO A 86 18.03 18.06 -8.77
C PRO A 86 17.47 17.90 -10.19
N THR A 87 18.07 17.02 -11.00
CA THR A 87 17.61 16.71 -12.36
C THR A 87 16.22 16.08 -12.35
N LEU A 88 15.97 15.16 -11.41
CA LEU A 88 14.65 14.53 -11.25
C LEU A 88 13.57 15.56 -10.87
N LEU A 89 13.85 16.44 -9.91
CA LEU A 89 12.90 17.45 -9.45
C LEU A 89 12.61 18.53 -10.51
N ALA A 90 13.60 18.86 -11.34
CA ALA A 90 13.44 19.82 -12.43
C ALA A 90 12.34 19.41 -13.44
N ILE A 91 12.14 18.10 -13.67
CA ILE A 91 11.05 17.56 -14.52
C ILE A 91 9.65 17.98 -13.99
N PHE A 92 9.56 18.19 -12.68
CA PHE A 92 8.34 18.61 -11.98
C PHE A 92 8.37 20.10 -11.59
N LYS A 93 9.30 20.88 -12.14
CA LYS A 93 9.49 22.31 -11.85
C LYS A 93 9.69 22.59 -10.36
N LYS A 94 10.42 21.70 -9.69
CA LYS A 94 10.73 21.76 -8.26
C LYS A 94 12.23 21.74 -8.06
N THR A 95 12.64 22.25 -6.91
CA THR A 95 14.02 22.22 -6.43
C THR A 95 14.05 21.60 -5.04
N ILE A 96 15.23 21.22 -4.56
CA ILE A 96 15.39 20.73 -3.19
C ILE A 96 15.10 21.89 -2.23
N SER A 97 14.14 21.68 -1.34
CA SER A 97 13.82 22.58 -0.24
C SER A 97 13.64 21.78 1.06
N ALA A 98 12.44 21.24 1.29
CA ALA A 98 12.08 20.47 2.49
C ALA A 98 12.75 19.09 2.56
N SER A 99 13.26 18.57 1.44
CA SER A 99 13.93 17.26 1.39
C SER A 99 15.42 17.29 1.69
N SER A 100 16.04 18.48 1.88
CA SER A 100 17.48 18.63 2.06
C SER A 100 18.03 17.75 3.19
N ASP A 101 17.38 17.76 4.36
CA ASP A 101 17.83 16.98 5.52
C ASP A 101 17.75 15.47 5.26
N PHE A 102 16.68 15.01 4.60
CA PHE A 102 16.51 13.60 4.24
C PHE A 102 17.56 13.14 3.21
N ILE A 103 17.95 14.02 2.30
CA ILE A 103 18.95 13.72 1.27
C ILE A 103 20.35 13.68 1.90
N ASN A 104 20.66 14.62 2.79
CA ASN A 104 22.03 14.82 3.26
C ASN A 104 22.38 14.05 4.53
N ASN A 105 21.42 13.81 5.41
CA ASN A 105 21.67 13.08 6.65
C ASN A 105 21.50 11.58 6.42
N ASP A 106 22.63 10.87 6.45
CA ASP A 106 22.65 9.43 6.60
C ASP A 106 22.03 9.09 7.97
N ASN A 107 20.78 8.63 8.01
CA ASN A 107 20.38 7.77 9.11
C ASN A 107 20.58 6.33 8.62
N PRO A 108 21.69 5.66 9.00
CA PRO A 108 21.98 4.30 8.62
C PRO A 108 21.10 3.35 9.45
N GLU A 109 19.78 3.49 9.37
CA GLU A 109 18.92 2.34 9.61
C GLU A 109 19.01 1.49 8.34
N ILE A 110 20.04 0.64 8.34
CA ILE A 110 20.15 -0.51 7.47
C ILE A 110 18.81 -1.23 7.58
N PHE A 111 17.96 -1.14 6.56
CA PHE A 111 16.75 -1.94 6.46
C PHE A 111 17.19 -3.40 6.40
N ALA A 112 17.20 -4.04 7.57
CA ALA A 112 17.35 -5.47 7.70
C ALA A 112 16.29 -6.16 6.84
N GLU A 113 16.70 -7.27 6.26
CA GLU A 113 15.94 -8.18 5.40
C GLU A 113 14.45 -8.26 5.77
N ASP A 114 13.60 -8.05 4.76
CA ASP A 114 12.19 -8.43 4.73
C ASP A 114 11.39 -8.21 6.03
N VAL A 115 11.58 -7.06 6.69
CA VAL A 115 10.48 -6.47 7.44
C VAL A 115 9.73 -5.62 6.43
N GLU A 116 8.59 -6.15 5.97
CA GLU A 116 7.50 -5.36 5.42
C GLU A 116 7.50 -4.04 6.20
N ILE A 117 7.87 -2.92 5.57
CA ILE A 117 7.86 -1.61 6.23
C ILE A 117 6.43 -1.47 6.72
N LEU A 118 6.21 -1.75 8.00
CA LEU A 118 5.04 -1.33 8.72
C LEU A 118 5.07 0.17 8.52
N ALA A 119 4.23 0.65 7.60
CA ALA A 119 3.96 2.05 7.48
C ALA A 119 3.76 2.56 8.92
N PRO A 120 4.29 3.74 9.29
CA PRO A 120 4.02 4.31 10.60
C PRO A 120 2.52 4.18 10.85
N THR A 121 2.15 3.37 11.84
CA THR A 121 0.76 3.04 12.13
C THR A 121 0.07 4.35 12.42
N ASN A 122 -0.97 4.66 11.66
CA ASN A 122 -1.67 5.92 11.84
C ASN A 122 -2.51 5.76 13.09
N TYR A 123 -2.15 6.44 14.18
CA TYR A 123 -2.97 6.45 15.38
C TYR A 123 -3.96 7.61 15.30
N TYR A 124 -5.24 7.30 15.49
CA TYR A 124 -6.26 8.28 15.84
C TYR A 124 -6.25 8.46 17.35
N LYS A 125 -6.18 9.71 17.82
CA LYS A 125 -6.15 10.05 19.25
C LYS A 125 -7.23 11.08 19.55
N GLU A 126 -8.21 10.70 20.37
CA GLU A 126 -9.28 11.58 20.83
C GLU A 126 -9.75 11.11 22.21
N ASP A 127 -9.99 12.04 23.13
CA ASP A 127 -10.53 11.78 24.47
C ASP A 127 -9.82 10.65 25.27
N GLY A 128 -8.51 10.52 25.10
CA GLY A 128 -7.70 9.49 25.75
C GLY A 128 -7.79 8.10 25.10
N LEU A 129 -8.56 7.97 24.02
CA LEU A 129 -8.60 6.77 23.18
C LEU A 129 -7.51 6.86 22.11
N GLU A 130 -6.73 5.79 21.98
CA GLU A 130 -5.72 5.64 20.93
C GLU A 130 -6.12 4.45 20.04
N ILE A 131 -6.56 4.72 18.81
CA ILE A 131 -6.97 3.71 17.84
C ILE A 131 -5.89 3.58 16.77
N GLU A 132 -5.36 2.37 16.61
CA GLU A 132 -4.46 2.05 15.50
C GLU A 132 -5.23 1.88 14.19
N ILE A 133 -4.81 2.61 13.15
CA ILE A 133 -5.30 2.47 11.78
C ILE A 133 -4.21 1.84 10.95
N THR A 134 -4.48 0.62 10.49
CA THR A 134 -3.51 -0.19 9.77
C THR A 134 -4.19 -1.12 8.77
N SER A 135 -3.41 -1.81 7.95
CA SER A 135 -3.92 -2.78 6.98
C SER A 135 -4.03 -4.17 7.58
N VAL A 136 -4.93 -5.01 7.04
CA VAL A 136 -5.12 -6.40 7.48
C VAL A 136 -3.83 -7.22 7.41
N HIS A 137 -2.94 -6.93 6.46
CA HIS A 137 -1.66 -7.62 6.33
C HIS A 137 -0.71 -7.33 7.50
N ALA A 138 -0.69 -6.09 7.99
CA ALA A 138 0.19 -5.63 9.06
C ALA A 138 -0.17 -6.23 10.44
N VAL A 139 -1.43 -6.62 10.64
CA VAL A 139 -1.93 -7.17 11.92
C VAL A 139 -1.95 -8.69 11.96
N LYS A 140 -1.38 -9.36 10.95
CA LYS A 140 -1.38 -10.82 10.88
C LYS A 140 -0.61 -11.42 12.06
N GLY A 141 -1.28 -12.28 12.83
CA GLY A 141 -0.69 -12.91 14.01
C GLY A 141 -0.82 -12.10 15.29
N GLN A 142 -1.42 -10.91 15.24
CA GLN A 142 -1.77 -10.12 16.40
C GLN A 142 -3.20 -10.46 16.88
N THR A 143 -3.47 -10.17 18.16
CA THR A 143 -4.78 -10.34 18.80
C THR A 143 -5.18 -9.00 19.41
N HIS A 144 -6.41 -8.56 19.15
CA HIS A 144 -6.95 -7.30 19.63
C HIS A 144 -8.17 -7.54 20.54
N CYS A 145 -8.47 -6.57 21.40
CA CYS A 145 -9.75 -6.56 22.14
C CYS A 145 -10.91 -6.29 21.17
N ALA A 146 -10.82 -5.18 20.41
CA ALA A 146 -11.82 -4.78 19.43
C ALA A 146 -11.19 -4.52 18.04
N THR A 147 -11.96 -4.66 16.97
CA THR A 147 -11.54 -4.32 15.60
C THR A 147 -12.70 -3.74 14.81
N LEU A 148 -12.49 -2.54 14.26
CA LEU A 148 -13.36 -1.96 13.23
C LEU A 148 -12.76 -2.26 11.86
N TYR A 149 -13.41 -3.14 11.12
CA TYR A 149 -13.02 -3.49 9.77
C TYR A 149 -13.70 -2.56 8.75
N LEU A 150 -12.90 -1.75 8.06
CA LEU A 150 -13.42 -0.87 7.01
C LEU A 150 -13.44 -1.62 5.68
N GLU A 151 -14.59 -1.65 5.00
CA GLU A 151 -14.61 -2.23 3.67
C GLU A 151 -13.66 -1.49 2.73
N SER A 152 -13.11 -2.22 1.76
CA SER A 152 -12.16 -1.66 0.82
C SER A 152 -12.56 -1.90 -0.63
N PHE A 153 -12.17 -0.96 -1.49
CA PHE A 153 -12.23 -1.11 -2.93
C PHE A 153 -10.98 -1.83 -3.42
N PHE A 154 -11.15 -2.89 -4.21
CA PHE A 154 -10.02 -3.52 -4.88
C PHE A 154 -10.45 -4.21 -6.17
N GLN A 155 -10.08 -3.61 -7.31
CA GLN A 155 -10.34 -4.08 -8.68
C GLN A 155 -11.83 -4.27 -9.01
N GLN A 156 -12.22 -4.20 -10.28
CA GLN A 156 -13.58 -4.50 -10.70
C GLN A 156 -13.71 -5.90 -11.30
N ASP A 157 -14.77 -6.61 -10.90
CA ASP A 157 -15.17 -7.91 -11.41
C ASP A 157 -16.50 -7.77 -12.13
N GLY A 158 -16.68 -8.48 -13.24
CA GLY A 158 -17.92 -8.37 -14.01
C GLY A 158 -18.07 -7.01 -14.71
N ARG A 159 -19.25 -6.76 -15.26
CA ARG A 159 -19.60 -5.56 -16.04
C ARG A 159 -21.06 -5.19 -15.80
N GLY A 160 -21.40 -3.93 -16.04
CA GLY A 160 -22.76 -3.41 -15.88
C GLY A 160 -23.26 -3.52 -14.44
N THR A 161 -24.52 -3.94 -14.29
CA THR A 161 -25.17 -4.12 -12.98
C THR A 161 -24.54 -5.21 -12.11
N ASN A 162 -23.75 -6.12 -12.71
CA ASN A 162 -23.03 -7.17 -12.01
C ASN A 162 -21.59 -6.78 -11.64
N ALA A 163 -21.21 -5.51 -11.82
CA ALA A 163 -19.88 -5.02 -11.46
C ALA A 163 -19.70 -5.05 -9.93
N LYS A 164 -18.67 -5.74 -9.47
CA LYS A 164 -18.30 -5.82 -8.04
C LYS A 164 -16.89 -5.30 -7.87
N SER A 165 -16.72 -4.30 -7.03
CA SER A 165 -15.39 -3.75 -6.73
C SER A 165 -15.05 -3.67 -5.25
N TYR A 166 -16.07 -3.76 -4.41
CA TYR A 166 -15.95 -3.73 -2.95
C TYR A 166 -16.07 -5.13 -2.37
N GLU A 167 -15.40 -5.33 -1.25
CA GLU A 167 -15.44 -6.60 -0.51
C GLU A 167 -16.86 -6.98 -0.07
N SER A 168 -17.64 -6.00 0.42
CA SER A 168 -19.05 -6.17 0.80
C SER A 168 -19.91 -6.77 -0.32
N GLN A 169 -19.72 -6.32 -1.57
CA GLN A 169 -20.45 -6.83 -2.73
C GLN A 169 -20.06 -8.27 -3.10
N ARG A 170 -18.80 -8.65 -2.83
CA ARG A 170 -18.28 -9.99 -3.12
C ARG A 170 -18.70 -11.00 -2.05
N LEU A 171 -18.70 -10.58 -0.79
CA LEU A 171 -18.96 -11.41 0.38
C LEU A 171 -20.38 -11.25 0.95
N LYS A 172 -21.27 -10.55 0.25
CA LYS A 172 -22.69 -10.38 0.63
C LYS A 172 -23.29 -11.67 1.19
N ASP A 173 -23.21 -12.75 0.44
CA ASP A 173 -23.85 -14.01 0.82
C ASP A 173 -23.26 -14.56 2.13
N GLN A 174 -21.96 -14.36 2.37
CA GLN A 174 -21.29 -14.77 3.61
C GLN A 174 -21.73 -13.91 4.81
N PHE A 175 -21.97 -12.62 4.62
CA PHE A 175 -22.58 -11.77 5.65
C PHE A 175 -24.00 -12.21 6.01
N LEU A 176 -24.72 -12.81 5.05
CA LEU A 176 -26.04 -13.43 5.24
C LEU A 176 -25.96 -14.88 5.77
N GLY A 177 -24.78 -15.33 6.24
CA GLY A 177 -24.59 -16.67 6.80
C GLY A 177 -24.50 -17.80 5.77
N ILE A 178 -24.46 -17.50 4.47
CA ILE A 178 -24.37 -18.51 3.41
C ILE A 178 -22.91 -18.96 3.26
N GLN A 179 -22.70 -20.27 3.39
CA GLN A 179 -21.36 -20.87 3.32
C GLN A 179 -20.71 -20.67 1.94
N LEU A 180 -19.43 -20.29 1.97
CA LEU A 180 -18.63 -20.09 0.77
C LEU A 180 -18.43 -21.42 0.02
N GLN A 181 -18.81 -21.44 -1.26
CA GLN A 181 -18.65 -22.61 -2.12
C GLN A 181 -17.24 -22.71 -2.71
N SER A 182 -16.77 -23.93 -3.00
CA SER A 182 -15.44 -24.16 -3.59
C SER A 182 -15.30 -23.61 -5.03
N THR A 183 -16.42 -23.46 -5.72
CA THR A 183 -16.54 -23.02 -7.13
C THR A 183 -16.57 -21.51 -7.31
N VAL A 184 -16.50 -20.72 -6.24
CA VAL A 184 -16.49 -19.25 -6.34
C VAL A 184 -15.24 -18.74 -7.07
N LYS A 185 -15.37 -17.56 -7.70
CA LYS A 185 -14.28 -16.90 -8.43
C LYS A 185 -13.12 -16.54 -7.50
N ASP A 186 -11.90 -16.50 -8.06
CA ASP A 186 -10.67 -16.27 -7.29
C ASP A 186 -10.69 -15.01 -6.44
N ARG A 187 -11.29 -13.93 -6.94
CA ARG A 187 -11.39 -12.66 -6.19
C ARG A 187 -12.34 -12.73 -5.00
N VAL A 188 -13.39 -13.56 -5.07
CA VAL A 188 -14.24 -13.84 -3.90
C VAL A 188 -13.44 -14.63 -2.88
N LYS A 189 -12.65 -15.63 -3.30
CA LYS A 189 -11.75 -16.38 -2.40
C LYS A 189 -10.71 -15.46 -1.74
N GLN A 190 -10.13 -14.54 -2.51
CA GLN A 190 -9.17 -13.57 -2.00
C GLN A 190 -9.81 -12.64 -0.97
N SER A 191 -10.98 -12.09 -1.28
CA SER A 191 -11.76 -11.24 -0.37
C SER A 191 -12.10 -11.98 0.92
N ALA A 192 -12.60 -13.23 0.81
CA ALA A 192 -12.94 -14.05 1.97
C ALA A 192 -11.72 -14.33 2.87
N LYS A 193 -10.55 -14.56 2.28
CA LYS A 193 -9.30 -14.71 3.03
C LYS A 193 -8.93 -13.43 3.77
N MET A 194 -9.10 -12.26 3.14
CA MET A 194 -8.79 -10.98 3.77
C MET A 194 -9.74 -10.68 4.94
N ALA A 195 -11.04 -10.79 4.70
CA ALA A 195 -12.05 -10.66 5.75
C ALA A 195 -11.79 -11.64 6.91
N TYR A 196 -11.48 -12.91 6.61
CA TYR A 196 -11.15 -13.90 7.65
C TYR A 196 -9.93 -13.50 8.49
N VAL A 197 -8.86 -12.98 7.87
CA VAL A 197 -7.70 -12.50 8.63
C VAL A 197 -8.11 -11.34 9.53
N GLY A 198 -8.85 -10.35 9.03
CA GLY A 198 -9.31 -9.21 9.85
C GLY A 198 -10.27 -9.61 10.97
N PHE A 199 -11.24 -10.47 10.67
CA PHE A 199 -12.32 -10.87 11.60
C PHE A 199 -11.84 -11.83 12.68
N SER A 200 -10.68 -12.46 12.49
CA SER A 200 -10.05 -13.33 13.50
C SER A 200 -9.10 -12.59 14.43
N ARG A 201 -8.92 -11.27 14.28
CA ARG A 201 -8.10 -10.46 15.20
C ARG A 201 -8.80 -10.14 16.52
N PRO A 202 -10.06 -9.68 16.55
CA PRO A 202 -10.72 -9.29 17.80
C PRO A 202 -11.14 -10.51 18.62
N THR A 203 -11.11 -10.34 19.94
CA THR A 203 -11.57 -11.35 20.91
C THR A 203 -12.92 -10.99 21.52
N ASP A 204 -13.22 -9.70 21.66
CA ASP A 204 -14.44 -9.22 22.31
C ASP A 204 -15.42 -8.56 21.32
N LEU A 205 -14.92 -7.72 20.39
CA LEU A 205 -15.78 -6.95 19.49
C LEU A 205 -15.25 -6.87 18.06
N LEU A 206 -16.07 -7.33 17.12
CA LEU A 206 -15.89 -7.11 15.69
C LEU A 206 -16.96 -6.15 15.17
N CYS A 207 -16.53 -5.04 14.58
CA CYS A 207 -17.39 -4.13 13.83
C CYS A 207 -16.97 -4.12 12.36
N ILE A 208 -17.93 -3.95 11.46
CA ILE A 208 -17.65 -3.80 10.03
C ILE A 208 -18.35 -2.54 9.54
N ALA A 209 -17.59 -1.64 8.94
CA ALA A 209 -18.14 -0.45 8.29
C ALA A 209 -18.36 -0.73 6.81
N ILE A 210 -19.62 -0.68 6.39
CA ILE A 210 -20.05 -0.80 5.00
C ILE A 210 -20.88 0.44 4.65
N HIS A 211 -20.62 1.02 3.50
CA HIS A 211 -21.40 2.12 2.97
C HIS A 211 -22.79 1.63 2.59
N LYS A 212 -23.77 2.38 3.06
CA LYS A 212 -25.19 2.10 2.99
C LYS A 212 -25.66 1.61 1.61
N ASP A 213 -25.37 2.37 0.55
CA ASP A 213 -25.76 2.04 -0.84
C ASP A 213 -25.33 0.64 -1.34
N ARG A 214 -24.29 0.04 -0.73
CA ARG A 214 -23.79 -1.28 -1.13
C ARG A 214 -24.52 -2.44 -0.45
N PHE A 215 -25.20 -2.17 0.66
CA PHE A 215 -25.83 -3.21 1.48
C PHE A 215 -27.32 -2.97 1.77
N ASP A 216 -27.86 -1.80 1.42
CA ASP A 216 -29.27 -1.42 1.65
C ASP A 216 -30.27 -2.50 1.24
N ASN A 217 -30.10 -3.07 0.04
CA ASN A 217 -31.00 -4.08 -0.50
C ASN A 217 -30.90 -5.44 0.21
N HIS A 218 -30.08 -5.55 1.26
CA HIS A 218 -29.76 -6.78 1.97
C HIS A 218 -29.95 -6.65 3.48
N LEU A 219 -30.28 -5.44 3.98
CA LEU A 219 -30.45 -5.18 5.41
C LEU A 219 -31.52 -6.09 6.03
N ASP A 220 -32.68 -6.22 5.37
CA ASP A 220 -33.79 -7.07 5.84
C ASP A 220 -33.46 -8.57 5.89
N MET A 221 -32.34 -8.98 5.28
CA MET A 221 -31.88 -10.36 5.23
C MET A 221 -30.80 -10.66 6.27
N ILE A 222 -30.27 -9.65 6.97
CA ILE A 222 -29.25 -9.84 7.99
C ILE A 222 -29.86 -10.57 9.19
N ASP A 223 -29.13 -11.55 9.72
CA ASP A 223 -29.48 -12.19 10.98
C ASP A 223 -29.11 -11.26 12.15
N GLU A 224 -30.11 -10.59 12.72
CA GLU A 224 -29.96 -9.68 13.87
C GLU A 224 -29.56 -10.40 15.17
N ASN A 225 -29.61 -11.74 15.20
CA ASN A 225 -29.03 -12.49 16.33
C ASN A 225 -27.50 -12.58 16.25
N ILE A 226 -26.93 -12.34 15.07
CA ILE A 226 -25.48 -12.36 14.83
C ILE A 226 -24.94 -10.93 14.73
N TRP A 227 -25.65 -10.05 14.04
CA TRP A 227 -25.19 -8.69 13.74
C TRP A 227 -26.10 -7.63 14.34
N GLU A 228 -25.51 -6.70 15.08
CA GLU A 228 -26.18 -5.44 15.43
C GLU A 228 -25.91 -4.39 14.33
N ILE A 229 -26.97 -3.83 13.74
CA ILE A 229 -26.85 -2.82 12.68
C ILE A 229 -26.89 -1.42 13.31
N LYS A 230 -25.86 -0.62 13.03
CA LYS A 230 -25.78 0.80 13.43
C LYS A 230 -25.60 1.70 12.21
N PHE A 231 -26.43 2.73 12.12
CA PHE A 231 -26.27 3.80 11.14
C PHE A 231 -25.45 4.94 11.77
N VAL A 232 -24.36 5.31 11.10
CA VAL A 232 -23.50 6.44 11.50
C VAL A 232 -23.76 7.58 10.51
N THR A 233 -23.95 8.78 11.04
CA THR A 233 -24.33 9.99 10.27
C THR A 233 -23.15 10.93 10.13
#